data_AF-A0A484D024-F1
#
_entry.id   AF-A0A484D024-F1
#
_cell.length_a   1.000
_cell.length_b   1.000
_cell.length_c   1.000
_cell.angle_alpha   90.00
_cell.angle_beta   90.00
_cell.angle_gamma   90.00
#
_symmetry.space_group_name_H-M   'P 1'
#
loop_
_entity.id
_entity.type
_entity.pdbx_description
1 polymer ?
#
loop_
_entity_poly.entity_id
_entity_poly.type
_entity_poly.pdbx_seq_one_letter_code
_entity_poly.pdbx_strand_id
1 'polypeptide(L)'
;MAEPEWTSIFQITARDLKDSWHLEFDESIVPNRQQPGWKKSIVYTSARFNCSECGRRWSSNKVMVVCNMRRAYGQGVVKLRPSRQNCKICSDAPMEKPSITSENIKPLLQNLVEKIRIKCYNEDLGRKKKPFRSFDAKSPHEPAHCEASTSNTDTDRMAQTEWTCIFQMKTKDLKQGNTWRLEFDEIIVPDCPNPGWEQYIRNTCARFKCTKCGRGWPSNRVMVVFHMRLTFGHGVVKVRPFRQNCKQCSDAPMEKASITSENIDILLENLVEKIKIKCYHEDLGKKQRPFISLDVRSPHEPAHCEACIAGICTRS
;
A
#
# COMPACT_ATOMS: atom_id res chain seq x y z
N MET A 1 22.43 -4.34 19.07
CA MET A 1 23.60 -4.97 18.42
C MET A 1 23.13 -6.00 17.39
N ALA A 2 22.76 -5.55 16.19
CA ALA A 2 22.24 -6.43 15.11
C ALA A 2 22.90 -6.20 13.74
N GLU A 3 23.67 -5.12 13.56
CA GLU A 3 24.26 -4.76 12.27
C GLU A 3 25.28 -5.79 11.72
N PRO A 4 26.16 -6.42 12.53
CA PRO A 4 27.10 -7.43 12.02
C PRO A 4 26.41 -8.66 11.42
N GLU A 5 25.27 -9.04 11.97
CA GLU A 5 24.50 -10.21 11.52
C GLU A 5 23.86 -9.97 10.15
N TRP A 6 23.24 -8.81 9.93
CA TRP A 6 22.66 -8.44 8.63
C TRP A 6 23.71 -8.45 7.53
N THR A 7 24.86 -7.86 7.79
CA THR A 7 25.96 -7.79 6.83
C THR A 7 26.49 -9.19 6.51
N SER A 8 26.66 -10.06 7.51
CA SER A 8 27.09 -11.44 7.31
C SER A 8 26.10 -12.26 6.46
N ILE A 9 24.80 -12.21 6.80
CA ILE A 9 23.76 -12.92 6.05
C ILE A 9 23.65 -12.37 4.63
N PHE A 10 23.79 -11.06 4.45
CA PHE A 10 23.75 -10.44 3.14
C PHE A 10 24.93 -10.86 2.27
N GLN A 11 26.16 -10.85 2.80
CA GLN A 11 27.35 -11.33 2.08
C GLN A 11 27.18 -12.79 1.62
N ILE A 12 26.57 -13.65 2.43
CA ILE A 12 26.27 -15.03 2.04
C ILE A 12 25.22 -15.07 0.93
N THR A 13 24.14 -14.29 1.06
CA THR A 13 23.00 -14.31 0.14
C THR A 13 23.31 -13.65 -1.21
N ALA A 14 24.19 -12.65 -1.21
CA ALA A 14 24.61 -11.89 -2.38
C ALA A 14 25.81 -12.50 -3.11
N ARG A 15 26.38 -13.61 -2.62
CA ARG A 15 27.60 -14.23 -3.16
C ARG A 15 27.49 -14.60 -4.64
N ASP A 16 26.30 -14.98 -5.09
CA ASP A 16 26.03 -15.37 -6.47
C ASP A 16 25.75 -14.18 -7.40
N LEU A 17 25.91 -12.94 -6.92
CA LEU A 17 25.83 -11.75 -7.76
C LEU A 17 27.16 -11.51 -8.49
N LYS A 18 27.08 -10.92 -9.68
CA LYS A 18 28.24 -10.70 -10.56
C LYS A 18 29.27 -9.74 -9.95
N ASP A 19 28.81 -8.73 -9.21
CA ASP A 19 29.66 -7.72 -8.56
C ASP A 19 29.68 -7.94 -7.05
N SER A 20 30.64 -7.33 -6.36
CA SER A 20 30.68 -7.34 -4.89
C SER A 20 29.65 -6.36 -4.31
N TRP A 21 28.78 -6.82 -3.41
CA TRP A 21 27.72 -6.02 -2.79
C TRP A 21 27.91 -5.86 -1.29
N HIS A 22 27.75 -4.62 -0.80
CA HIS A 22 27.84 -4.28 0.61
C HIS A 22 26.52 -3.73 1.14
N LEU A 23 26.26 -3.98 2.42
CA LEU A 23 25.05 -3.55 3.12
C LEU A 23 25.40 -2.49 4.15
N GLU A 24 24.66 -1.38 4.13
CA GLU A 24 24.84 -0.27 5.06
C GLU A 24 23.48 0.14 5.65
N PHE A 25 23.48 0.51 6.94
CA PHE A 25 22.32 1.13 7.56
C PHE A 25 22.42 2.64 7.41
N ASP A 26 21.35 3.27 6.90
CA ASP A 26 21.32 4.71 6.69
C ASP A 26 20.03 5.31 7.27
N GLU A 27 20.16 5.87 8.47
CA GLU A 27 19.09 6.52 9.23
C GLU A 27 18.64 7.86 8.62
N SER A 28 19.19 8.28 7.48
CA SER A 28 18.71 9.46 6.73
C SER A 28 17.76 9.08 5.59
N ILE A 29 17.61 7.79 5.28
CA ILE A 29 16.71 7.33 4.22
C ILE A 29 15.27 7.70 4.58
N VAL A 30 14.61 8.41 3.68
CA VAL A 30 13.18 8.69 3.73
C VAL A 30 12.45 7.87 2.67
N PRO A 31 11.26 7.32 2.97
CA PRO A 31 10.51 6.49 2.02
C PRO A 31 10.19 7.21 0.71
N ASN A 32 9.93 8.52 0.72
CA ASN A 32 9.39 9.24 -0.44
C ASN A 32 10.44 9.83 -1.40
N ARG A 33 11.74 9.69 -1.11
CA ARG A 33 12.81 10.29 -1.92
C ARG A 33 13.73 9.23 -2.49
N GLN A 34 13.84 9.19 -3.82
CA GLN A 34 14.84 8.39 -4.52
C GLN A 34 15.99 9.29 -4.95
N GLN A 35 17.20 9.00 -4.49
CA GLN A 35 18.38 9.76 -4.91
C GLN A 35 18.71 9.48 -6.39
N PRO A 36 19.13 10.48 -7.19
CA PRO A 36 19.56 10.27 -8.57
C PRO A 36 20.65 9.18 -8.68
N GLY A 37 20.50 8.26 -9.63
CA GLY A 37 21.44 7.14 -9.80
C GLY A 37 21.25 5.96 -8.83
N TRP A 38 20.40 6.10 -7.81
CA TRP A 38 20.01 5.00 -6.93
C TRP A 38 18.70 4.38 -7.38
N LYS A 39 18.55 3.07 -7.20
CA LYS A 39 17.28 2.35 -7.36
C LYS A 39 16.67 2.13 -5.99
N LYS A 40 15.38 2.38 -5.84
CA LYS A 40 14.66 2.18 -4.58
C LYS A 40 13.87 0.87 -4.61
N SER A 41 13.85 0.13 -3.51
CA SER A 41 12.94 -0.99 -3.26
C SER A 41 12.40 -0.90 -1.84
N ILE A 42 11.19 -1.42 -1.62
CA ILE A 42 10.59 -1.54 -0.29
C ILE A 42 10.32 -3.03 -0.07
N VAL A 43 10.73 -3.53 1.09
CA VAL A 43 10.45 -4.89 1.55
C VAL A 43 9.81 -4.82 2.94
N TYR A 44 9.07 -5.86 3.31
CA TYR A 44 8.37 -5.91 4.60
C TYR A 44 8.86 -7.11 5.40
N THR A 45 8.93 -6.97 6.71
CA THR A 45 9.28 -8.05 7.62
C THR A 45 8.55 -7.94 8.95
N SER A 46 8.70 -8.97 9.78
CA SER A 46 8.20 -8.97 11.15
C SER A 46 9.31 -8.61 12.12
N ALA A 47 8.99 -7.79 13.13
CA ALA A 47 9.92 -7.41 14.18
C ALA A 47 9.23 -7.31 15.53
N ARG A 48 10.04 -7.31 16.59
CA ARG A 48 9.65 -6.95 17.95
C ARG A 48 10.17 -5.57 18.29
N PHE A 49 9.49 -4.89 19.20
CA PHE A 49 9.85 -3.59 19.71
C PHE A 49 9.81 -3.62 21.22
N ASN A 50 10.60 -2.76 21.84
CA ASN A 50 10.66 -2.59 23.28
C ASN A 50 10.72 -1.11 23.58
N CYS A 51 9.78 -0.58 24.36
CA CYS A 51 9.79 0.82 24.75
C CYS A 51 10.93 1.09 25.73
N SER A 52 11.77 2.10 25.46
CA SER A 52 12.83 2.56 26.35
C SER A 52 12.28 3.12 27.66
N GLU A 53 11.12 3.78 27.61
CA GLU A 53 10.53 4.48 28.76
C GLU A 53 9.74 3.56 29.69
N CYS A 54 8.84 2.72 29.17
CA CYS A 54 7.97 1.89 30.00
C CYS A 54 8.28 0.39 29.96
N GLY A 55 9.28 -0.04 29.17
CA GLY A 55 9.67 -1.45 29.04
C GLY A 55 8.62 -2.35 28.36
N ARG A 56 7.52 -1.78 27.84
CA ARG A 56 6.49 -2.55 27.15
C ARG A 56 7.04 -3.11 25.85
N ARG A 57 6.73 -4.39 25.59
CA ARG A 57 7.09 -5.09 24.36
C ARG A 57 5.89 -5.26 23.45
N TRP A 58 6.10 -5.14 22.15
CA TRP A 58 5.10 -5.46 21.14
C TRP A 58 5.75 -6.03 19.89
N SER A 59 4.94 -6.58 18.98
CA SER A 59 5.38 -7.10 17.69
C SER A 59 4.61 -6.43 16.55
N SER A 60 5.25 -6.35 15.39
CA SER A 60 4.65 -5.91 14.13
C SER A 60 4.99 -6.90 13.05
N ASN A 61 3.99 -7.29 12.25
CA ASN A 61 4.16 -8.19 11.10
C ASN A 61 4.37 -7.43 9.78
N LYS A 62 4.42 -6.10 9.81
CA LYS A 62 4.55 -5.25 8.62
C LYS A 62 5.51 -4.09 8.88
N VAL A 63 6.72 -4.40 9.34
CA VAL A 63 7.82 -3.43 9.41
C VAL A 63 8.33 -3.18 8.00
N MET A 64 8.15 -1.95 7.53
CA MET A 64 8.66 -1.50 6.24
C MET A 64 10.18 -1.29 6.33
N VAL A 65 10.92 -1.87 5.39
CA VAL A 65 12.36 -1.65 5.21
C VAL A 65 12.56 -1.01 3.85
N VAL A 66 13.02 0.24 3.86
CA VAL A 66 13.36 0.97 2.63
C VAL A 66 14.79 0.62 2.26
N CYS A 67 15.01 0.22 1.00
CA CYS A 67 16.32 -0.17 0.48
C CYS A 67 16.66 0.68 -0.75
N ASN A 68 17.73 1.46 -0.67
CA ASN A 68 18.32 2.16 -1.79
C ASN A 68 19.56 1.38 -2.26
N MET A 69 19.58 0.99 -3.52
CA MET A 69 20.66 0.19 -4.11
C MET A 69 21.27 0.92 -5.30
N ARG A 70 22.60 0.92 -5.37
CA ARG A 70 23.35 1.51 -6.49
C ARG A 70 24.46 0.56 -6.89
N ARG A 71 24.68 0.45 -8.20
CA ARG A 71 25.76 -0.31 -8.82
C ARG A 71 26.64 0.66 -9.59
N ALA A 72 27.95 0.66 -9.33
CA ALA A 72 28.94 1.49 -10.01
C ALA A 72 30.31 0.80 -9.98
N TYR A 73 31.05 0.83 -11.10
CA TYR A 73 32.44 0.35 -11.18
C TYR A 73 32.67 -1.09 -10.65
N GLY A 74 31.76 -2.01 -10.97
CA GLY A 74 31.89 -3.42 -10.53
C GLY A 74 31.66 -3.63 -9.02
N GLN A 75 31.07 -2.64 -8.34
CA GLN A 75 30.67 -2.73 -6.94
C GLN A 75 29.22 -2.26 -6.76
N GLY A 76 28.56 -2.85 -5.77
CA GLY A 76 27.21 -2.50 -5.38
C GLY A 76 27.12 -2.12 -3.91
N VAL A 77 26.28 -1.12 -3.62
CA VAL A 77 25.97 -0.70 -2.25
C VAL A 77 24.46 -0.72 -2.07
N VAL A 78 24.02 -1.33 -0.99
CA VAL A 78 22.64 -1.27 -0.52
C VAL A 78 22.60 -0.55 0.81
N LYS A 79 21.93 0.60 0.82
CA LYS A 79 21.60 1.33 2.03
C LYS A 79 20.18 0.98 2.46
N LEU A 80 19.99 0.58 3.70
CA LEU A 80 18.68 0.22 4.21
C LEU A 80 18.30 0.92 5.50
N ARG A 81 16.99 1.06 5.70
CA ARG A 81 16.40 1.58 6.93
C ARG A 81 15.09 0.86 7.25
N PRO A 82 15.06 0.05 8.32
CA PRO A 82 13.83 -0.43 8.91
C PRO A 82 13.06 0.71 9.59
N SER A 83 11.74 0.73 9.43
CA SER A 83 10.88 1.75 10.03
C SER A 83 10.70 1.51 11.53
N ARG A 84 10.72 2.59 12.31
CA ARG A 84 10.52 2.55 13.76
C ARG A 84 9.05 2.57 14.14
N GLN A 85 8.74 2.28 15.39
CA GLN A 85 7.37 2.33 15.91
C GLN A 85 7.28 3.00 17.28
N ASN A 86 6.18 3.72 17.51
CA ASN A 86 5.89 4.34 18.80
C ASN A 86 5.31 3.35 19.79
N CYS A 87 5.61 3.57 21.07
CA CYS A 87 4.88 2.94 22.15
C CYS A 87 3.41 3.40 22.13
N LYS A 88 2.48 2.49 22.41
CA LYS A 88 1.05 2.81 22.45
C LYS A 88 0.61 3.57 23.70
N ILE A 89 1.43 3.57 24.75
CA ILE A 89 1.09 4.15 26.06
C ILE A 89 1.86 5.44 26.30
N CYS A 90 3.14 5.48 25.91
CA CYS A 90 3.98 6.64 26.13
C CYS A 90 3.87 7.59 24.95
N SER A 91 3.24 8.75 25.16
CA SER A 91 3.15 9.84 24.18
C SER A 91 4.51 10.42 23.82
N ASP A 92 5.41 10.48 24.81
CA ASP A 92 6.71 11.17 24.71
C ASP A 92 7.89 10.22 24.51
N ALA A 93 7.63 8.91 24.43
CA ALA A 93 8.67 7.93 24.14
C ALA A 93 9.17 8.09 22.69
N PRO A 94 10.48 7.92 22.45
CA PRO A 94 11.03 7.96 21.11
C PRO A 94 10.51 6.81 20.24
N MET A 95 10.65 6.96 18.92
CA MET A 95 10.32 5.88 18.00
C MET A 95 11.31 4.73 18.13
N GLU A 96 10.82 3.56 18.53
CA GLU A 96 11.64 2.40 18.84
C GLU A 96 12.14 1.70 17.59
N LYS A 97 13.42 1.31 17.62
CA LYS A 97 14.00 0.49 16.55
C LYS A 97 13.41 -0.92 16.57
N PRO A 98 13.11 -1.50 15.39
CA PRO A 98 12.69 -2.88 15.31
C PRO A 98 13.84 -3.82 15.64
N SER A 99 13.58 -4.79 16.51
CA SER A 99 14.39 -5.99 16.73
C SER A 99 13.89 -7.09 15.78
N ILE A 100 14.65 -7.32 14.71
CA ILE A 100 14.34 -8.31 13.67
C ILE A 100 15.23 -9.53 13.91
N THR A 101 14.63 -10.72 13.98
CA THR A 101 15.35 -11.98 14.22
C THR A 101 16.04 -12.49 12.96
N SER A 102 17.09 -13.29 13.13
CA SER A 102 17.84 -13.98 12.06
C SER A 102 16.95 -14.69 11.03
N GLU A 103 15.93 -15.40 11.52
CA GLU A 103 14.92 -16.11 10.74
C GLU A 103 14.13 -15.20 9.79
N ASN A 104 13.96 -13.93 10.15
CA ASN A 104 13.26 -12.92 9.35
C ASN A 104 14.22 -12.09 8.47
N ILE A 105 15.48 -11.95 8.88
CA ILE A 105 16.52 -11.25 8.11
C ILE A 105 16.82 -12.02 6.82
N LYS A 106 17.00 -13.34 6.90
CA LYS A 106 17.35 -14.19 5.75
C LYS A 106 16.35 -14.09 4.57
N PRO A 107 15.03 -14.33 4.74
CA PRO A 107 14.08 -14.21 3.64
C PRO A 107 13.94 -12.77 3.13
N LEU A 108 14.08 -11.76 4.00
CA LEU A 108 14.09 -10.36 3.58
C LEU A 108 15.27 -10.07 2.64
N LEU A 109 16.48 -10.50 3.01
CA LEU A 109 17.69 -10.28 2.21
C LEU A 109 17.68 -11.09 0.92
N GLN A 110 17.09 -12.30 0.91
CA GLN A 110 16.85 -13.06 -0.32
C GLN A 110 15.95 -12.30 -1.30
N ASN A 111 14.84 -11.74 -0.81
CA ASN A 111 13.97 -10.89 -1.62
C ASN A 111 14.70 -9.63 -2.11
N LEU A 112 15.55 -9.05 -1.28
CA LEU A 112 16.36 -7.88 -1.64
C LEU A 112 17.35 -8.20 -2.78
N VAL A 113 18.04 -9.34 -2.71
CA VAL A 113 18.94 -9.82 -3.77
C VAL A 113 18.19 -10.07 -5.09
N GLU A 114 16.98 -10.64 -5.04
CA GLU A 114 16.13 -10.74 -6.25
C GLU A 114 15.81 -9.36 -6.82
N LYS A 115 15.54 -8.35 -5.98
CA LYS A 115 15.32 -6.97 -6.44
C LYS A 115 16.59 -6.36 -7.04
N ILE A 116 17.77 -6.68 -6.52
CA ILE A 116 19.05 -6.24 -7.10
C ILE A 116 19.23 -6.83 -8.51
N ARG A 117 19.01 -8.13 -8.69
CA ARG A 117 19.05 -8.80 -10.00
C ARG A 117 18.15 -8.12 -11.02
N ILE A 118 16.91 -7.85 -10.63
CA ILE A 118 15.92 -7.20 -11.51
C ILE A 118 16.28 -5.73 -11.78
N LYS A 119 16.63 -4.94 -10.76
CA LYS A 119 16.73 -3.47 -10.88
C LYS A 119 18.12 -2.96 -11.27
N CYS A 120 19.17 -3.70 -10.95
CA CYS A 120 20.56 -3.28 -11.14
C CYS A 120 21.27 -4.05 -12.26
N TYR A 121 20.82 -5.28 -12.55
CA TYR A 121 21.33 -6.13 -13.64
C TYR A 121 20.35 -6.32 -14.79
N ASN A 122 19.09 -5.89 -14.65
CA ASN A 122 18.01 -6.11 -15.62
C ASN A 122 17.82 -7.61 -15.96
N GLU A 123 18.06 -8.50 -14.98
CA GLU A 123 17.83 -9.93 -15.17
C GLU A 123 16.33 -10.24 -15.23
N ASP A 124 15.91 -10.97 -16.27
CA ASP A 124 14.56 -11.50 -16.36
C ASP A 124 14.49 -12.85 -15.63
N LEU A 125 14.07 -12.80 -14.37
CA LEU A 125 13.98 -13.99 -13.50
C LEU A 125 12.67 -14.78 -13.68
N GLY A 126 11.78 -14.37 -14.59
CA GLY A 126 10.45 -14.95 -14.71
C GLY A 126 9.57 -14.69 -13.48
N ARG A 127 8.26 -14.59 -13.66
CA ARG A 127 7.31 -14.19 -12.61
C ARG A 127 7.04 -15.35 -11.63
N LYS A 128 8.00 -15.74 -10.80
CA LYS A 128 7.74 -16.67 -9.68
C LYS A 128 7.00 -15.92 -8.57
N LYS A 129 5.66 -16.06 -8.53
CA LYS A 129 4.84 -15.70 -7.36
C LYS A 129 5.28 -16.57 -6.18
N LYS A 130 6.28 -16.13 -5.39
CA LYS A 130 6.53 -16.74 -4.09
C LYS A 130 5.44 -16.27 -3.13
N PRO A 131 4.64 -17.17 -2.55
CA PRO A 131 3.63 -16.78 -1.57
C PRO A 131 4.32 -16.18 -0.35
N PHE A 132 3.80 -15.03 0.11
CA PHE A 132 4.15 -14.47 1.41
C PHE A 132 3.68 -15.48 2.47
N ARG A 133 4.59 -16.01 3.29
CA ARG A 133 4.22 -16.79 4.48
C ARG A 133 3.67 -15.82 5.51
N SER A 134 2.35 -15.66 5.59
CA SER A 134 1.72 -15.06 6.76
C SER A 134 1.87 -16.04 7.92
N PHE A 135 2.49 -15.59 9.01
CA PHE A 135 2.48 -16.34 10.26
C PHE A 135 1.36 -15.84 11.16
N ASP A 136 0.68 -16.79 11.81
CA ASP A 136 -0.39 -16.59 12.78
C ASP A 136 0.12 -15.85 14.03
N ALA A 137 0.19 -14.54 13.95
CA ALA A 137 0.36 -13.68 15.11
C ALA A 137 -0.99 -13.03 15.44
N LYS A 138 -1.48 -13.24 16.68
CA LYS A 138 -2.75 -12.73 17.20
C LYS A 138 -2.86 -11.18 17.29
N SER A 139 -2.00 -10.42 16.61
CA SER A 139 -1.99 -8.96 16.68
C SER A 139 -1.82 -8.32 15.30
N PRO A 140 -2.87 -7.68 14.75
CA PRO A 140 -2.81 -7.01 13.46
C PRO A 140 -1.96 -5.73 13.54
N HIS A 141 -1.19 -5.46 12.49
CA HIS A 141 -0.44 -4.22 12.30
C HIS A 141 -1.35 -2.98 12.44
N GLU A 142 -0.95 -2.02 13.28
CA GLU A 142 -1.65 -0.75 13.49
C GLU A 142 -0.82 0.42 12.91
N PRO A 143 -1.24 1.01 11.77
CA PRO A 143 -0.51 2.09 11.10
C PRO A 143 -0.28 3.35 11.96
N ALA A 144 -1.15 3.62 12.93
CA ALA A 144 -1.09 4.81 13.78
C ALA A 144 0.17 4.93 14.66
N HIS A 145 0.93 3.84 14.79
CA HIS A 145 2.12 3.76 15.63
C HIS A 145 3.40 3.50 14.82
N CYS A 146 3.38 3.71 13.50
CA CYS A 146 4.51 3.46 12.61
C CYS A 146 5.15 4.77 12.14
N GLU A 147 6.48 4.88 12.17
CA GLU A 147 7.26 6.05 11.68
C GLU A 147 6.97 6.36 10.22
N ALA A 148 6.68 5.32 9.44
CA ALA A 148 6.28 5.47 8.07
C ALA A 148 4.96 6.24 7.91
N SER A 149 4.18 6.45 8.98
CA SER A 149 2.78 6.91 8.95
C SER A 149 2.46 8.09 9.88
N THR A 150 3.41 8.59 10.68
CA THR A 150 3.19 9.71 11.61
C THR A 150 3.41 11.07 10.95
N SER A 151 2.46 11.48 10.11
CA SER A 151 1.97 12.84 10.11
C SER A 151 0.48 12.79 9.79
N ASN A 152 -0.36 13.50 10.55
CA ASN A 152 -1.82 13.43 10.38
C ASN A 152 -2.31 14.10 9.07
N THR A 153 -1.40 14.65 8.27
CA THR A 153 -1.61 15.06 6.87
C THR A 153 -1.04 14.04 5.86
N ASP A 154 -0.26 13.05 6.30
CA ASP A 154 0.36 12.01 5.47
C ASP A 154 -0.48 10.74 5.31
N THR A 155 -1.40 10.38 6.20
CA THR A 155 -2.15 9.11 6.05
C THR A 155 -2.99 9.09 4.76
N ASP A 156 -3.62 10.21 4.42
CA ASP A 156 -4.37 10.36 3.17
C ASP A 156 -3.41 10.38 1.98
N ARG A 157 -2.33 11.17 2.05
CA ARG A 157 -1.30 11.24 1.01
C ARG A 157 -0.65 9.88 0.74
N MET A 158 -0.41 9.08 1.78
CA MET A 158 0.18 7.74 1.68
C MET A 158 -0.78 6.72 1.08
N ALA A 159 -2.06 6.75 1.48
CA ALA A 159 -3.09 5.93 0.85
C ALA A 159 -3.21 6.31 -0.64
N GLN A 160 -3.27 7.61 -0.96
CA GLN A 160 -3.28 8.09 -2.34
C GLN A 160 -2.02 7.67 -3.11
N THR A 161 -0.85 7.70 -2.46
CA THR A 161 0.42 7.25 -3.05
C THR A 161 0.41 5.74 -3.34
N GLU A 162 -0.17 4.93 -2.46
CA GLU A 162 -0.31 3.49 -2.66
C GLU A 162 -1.21 3.17 -3.86
N TRP A 163 -2.39 3.79 -3.94
CA TRP A 163 -3.29 3.63 -5.09
C TRP A 163 -2.61 4.03 -6.39
N THR A 164 -1.97 5.20 -6.41
CA THR A 164 -1.29 5.72 -7.60
C THR A 164 -0.15 4.78 -8.03
N CYS A 165 0.63 4.27 -7.08
CA CYS A 165 1.73 3.34 -7.35
C CYS A 165 1.23 2.00 -7.93
N ILE A 166 0.23 1.38 -7.29
CA ILE A 166 -0.36 0.11 -7.74
C ILE A 166 -1.00 0.31 -9.13
N PHE A 167 -1.72 1.41 -9.32
CA PHE A 167 -2.35 1.73 -10.60
C PHE A 167 -1.29 1.88 -11.70
N GLN A 168 -0.26 2.70 -11.49
CA GLN A 168 0.84 2.87 -12.43
C GLN A 168 1.51 1.53 -12.77
N MET A 169 1.69 0.64 -11.79
CA MET A 169 2.25 -0.69 -12.04
C MET A 169 1.35 -1.54 -12.95
N LYS A 170 0.03 -1.49 -12.77
CA LYS A 170 -0.94 -2.26 -13.55
C LYS A 170 -1.19 -1.69 -14.95
N THR A 171 -1.00 -0.38 -15.14
CA THR A 171 -1.24 0.29 -16.43
C THR A 171 -0.04 0.31 -17.37
N LYS A 172 1.16 -0.07 -16.89
CA LYS A 172 2.39 -0.10 -17.71
C LYS A 172 2.24 -0.94 -18.98
N ASP A 173 1.49 -2.03 -18.90
CA ASP A 173 1.34 -3.00 -19.98
C ASP A 173 0.03 -2.83 -20.77
N LEU A 174 -0.69 -1.70 -20.60
CA LEU A 174 -1.98 -1.49 -21.28
C LEU A 174 -1.82 -1.41 -22.81
N LYS A 175 -1.08 -0.41 -23.30
CA LYS A 175 -0.79 -0.25 -24.73
C LYS A 175 0.47 0.59 -24.90
N GLN A 176 1.35 0.19 -25.81
CA GLN A 176 2.61 0.88 -26.05
C GLN A 176 2.37 2.34 -26.45
N GLY A 177 3.04 3.26 -25.77
CA GLY A 177 2.93 4.71 -26.02
C GLY A 177 1.85 5.44 -25.21
N ASN A 178 0.90 4.73 -24.58
CA ASN A 178 -0.12 5.38 -23.76
C ASN A 178 0.34 5.54 -22.32
N THR A 179 -0.06 6.64 -21.69
CA THR A 179 0.25 6.94 -20.29
C THR A 179 -1.05 7.03 -19.48
N TRP A 180 -1.02 6.55 -18.24
CA TRP A 180 -2.19 6.59 -17.35
C TRP A 180 -1.80 7.13 -15.98
N ARG A 181 -2.65 8.00 -15.43
CA ARG A 181 -2.52 8.49 -14.05
C ARG A 181 -3.86 8.41 -13.32
N LEU A 182 -3.78 8.29 -12.00
CA LEU A 182 -4.93 8.22 -11.10
C LEU A 182 -4.87 9.42 -10.16
N GLU A 183 -6.00 10.09 -10.00
CA GLU A 183 -6.18 11.30 -9.20
C GLU A 183 -7.40 11.12 -8.29
N PHE A 184 -7.31 11.56 -7.05
CA PHE A 184 -8.45 11.58 -6.15
C PHE A 184 -9.26 12.85 -6.37
N ASP A 185 -10.57 12.70 -6.50
CA ASP A 185 -11.47 13.81 -6.75
C ASP A 185 -12.74 13.63 -5.90
N GLU A 186 -12.80 14.36 -4.80
CA GLU A 186 -13.89 14.28 -3.82
C GLU A 186 -15.19 14.92 -4.32
N ILE A 187 -15.19 15.57 -5.49
CA ILE A 187 -16.38 16.21 -6.08
C ILE A 187 -16.99 15.39 -7.22
N ILE A 188 -16.45 14.20 -7.53
CA ILE A 188 -17.06 13.30 -8.52
C ILE A 188 -18.51 13.02 -8.15
N VAL A 189 -19.42 13.35 -9.07
CA VAL A 189 -20.84 13.01 -8.98
C VAL A 189 -21.06 11.70 -9.75
N PRO A 190 -21.56 10.64 -9.09
CA PRO A 190 -21.92 9.41 -9.76
C PRO A 190 -23.00 9.61 -10.81
N ASP A 191 -22.99 8.76 -11.83
CA ASP A 191 -23.95 8.70 -12.94
C ASP A 191 -24.05 9.97 -13.79
N CYS A 192 -23.19 10.97 -13.53
CA CYS A 192 -23.09 12.22 -14.28
C CYS A 192 -21.63 12.48 -14.76
N PRO A 193 -21.00 11.58 -15.54
CA PRO A 193 -19.67 11.83 -16.07
C PRO A 193 -19.69 13.01 -17.06
N ASN A 194 -18.64 13.84 -17.01
CA ASN A 194 -18.46 14.90 -18.01
C ASN A 194 -18.37 14.32 -19.43
N PRO A 195 -18.73 15.08 -20.48
CA PRO A 195 -18.60 14.61 -21.86
C PRO A 195 -17.20 14.04 -22.18
N GLY A 196 -17.17 12.85 -22.78
CA GLY A 196 -15.94 12.13 -23.10
C GLY A 196 -15.28 11.39 -21.92
N TRP A 197 -15.91 11.37 -20.75
CA TRP A 197 -15.52 10.52 -19.63
C TRP A 197 -16.42 9.29 -19.53
N GLU A 198 -15.79 8.17 -19.22
CA GLU A 198 -16.42 6.89 -18.97
C GLU A 198 -16.52 6.64 -17.47
N GLN A 199 -17.59 5.97 -17.02
CA GLN A 199 -17.78 5.66 -15.61
C GLN A 199 -17.62 4.17 -15.29
N TYR A 200 -17.03 3.89 -14.12
CA TYR A 200 -17.06 2.59 -13.48
C TYR A 200 -17.31 2.76 -11.97
N ILE A 201 -18.32 2.05 -11.45
CA ILE A 201 -18.62 2.03 -10.01
C ILE A 201 -18.42 0.60 -9.50
N ARG A 202 -17.76 0.47 -8.36
CA ARG A 202 -17.52 -0.84 -7.74
C ARG A 202 -17.56 -0.78 -6.21
N ASN A 203 -18.02 -1.85 -5.59
CA ASN A 203 -17.95 -2.01 -4.14
C ASN A 203 -16.65 -2.68 -3.69
N THR A 204 -16.22 -2.36 -2.47
CA THR A 204 -15.08 -2.97 -1.78
C THR A 204 -15.30 -3.01 -0.26
N CYS A 205 -14.34 -3.59 0.45
CA CYS A 205 -14.28 -3.58 1.90
C CYS A 205 -13.35 -2.51 2.43
N ALA A 206 -13.77 -1.87 3.53
CA ALA A 206 -12.95 -0.94 4.26
C ALA A 206 -13.24 -1.00 5.75
N ARG A 207 -12.35 -0.36 6.52
CA ARG A 207 -12.62 0.03 7.91
C ARG A 207 -12.76 1.53 7.99
N PHE A 208 -13.58 1.99 8.91
CA PHE A 208 -13.75 3.40 9.25
C PHE A 208 -13.33 3.62 10.69
N LYS A 209 -12.94 4.85 11.00
CA LYS A 209 -12.62 5.28 12.37
C LYS A 209 -13.19 6.68 12.56
N CYS A 210 -14.08 6.84 13.54
CA CYS A 210 -14.61 8.14 13.92
C CYS A 210 -13.47 9.01 14.46
N THR A 211 -13.31 10.18 13.87
CA THR A 211 -12.38 11.23 14.30
C THR A 211 -12.79 11.85 15.64
N LYS A 212 -14.10 11.92 15.94
CA LYS A 212 -14.62 12.45 17.20
C LYS A 212 -14.52 11.48 18.38
N CYS A 213 -15.08 10.28 18.25
CA CYS A 213 -15.17 9.32 19.37
C CYS A 213 -14.18 8.15 19.29
N GLY A 214 -13.36 8.08 18.24
CA GLY A 214 -12.35 7.03 18.06
C GLY A 214 -12.91 5.65 17.69
N ARG A 215 -14.24 5.45 17.71
CA ARG A 215 -14.89 4.18 17.36
C ARG A 215 -14.50 3.74 15.95
N GLY A 216 -14.06 2.49 15.81
CA GLY A 216 -13.84 1.85 14.51
C GLY A 216 -14.98 0.91 14.12
N TRP A 217 -15.27 0.80 12.83
CA TRP A 217 -16.21 -0.21 12.30
C TRP A 217 -15.78 -0.72 10.91
N PRO A 218 -15.99 -2.02 10.61
CA PRO A 218 -15.79 -2.55 9.27
C PRO A 218 -17.03 -2.35 8.39
N SER A 219 -16.84 -2.32 7.07
CA SER A 219 -17.93 -2.39 6.09
C SER A 219 -17.49 -3.16 4.85
N ASN A 220 -18.36 -4.07 4.38
CA ASN A 220 -18.20 -4.77 3.09
C ASN A 220 -18.94 -4.07 1.94
N ARG A 221 -19.44 -2.85 2.19
CA ARG A 221 -20.26 -2.08 1.24
C ARG A 221 -19.77 -0.65 1.14
N VAL A 222 -18.51 -0.49 0.75
CA VAL A 222 -17.94 0.82 0.37
C VAL A 222 -17.97 0.93 -1.14
N MET A 223 -18.75 1.88 -1.65
CA MET A 223 -18.76 2.17 -3.08
C MET A 223 -17.55 3.02 -3.44
N VAL A 224 -16.96 2.78 -4.61
CA VAL A 224 -15.89 3.57 -5.20
C VAL A 224 -16.31 3.90 -6.63
N VAL A 225 -16.36 5.18 -6.94
CA VAL A 225 -16.62 5.67 -8.30
C VAL A 225 -15.31 6.04 -8.98
N PHE A 226 -15.22 5.67 -10.25
CA PHE A 226 -14.14 6.00 -11.16
C PHE A 226 -14.72 6.70 -12.38
N HIS A 227 -14.20 7.88 -12.70
CA HIS A 227 -14.36 8.51 -14.01
C HIS A 227 -13.05 8.38 -14.75
N MET A 228 -13.07 7.85 -15.97
CA MET A 228 -11.88 7.58 -16.76
C MET A 228 -12.01 8.18 -18.15
N ARG A 229 -10.91 8.69 -18.70
CA ARG A 229 -10.88 9.23 -20.05
C ARG A 229 -9.53 8.94 -20.68
N LEU A 230 -9.54 8.59 -21.97
CA LEU A 230 -8.34 8.50 -22.79
C LEU A 230 -8.43 9.55 -23.91
N THR A 231 -7.39 10.38 -24.05
CA THR A 231 -7.36 11.43 -25.08
C THR A 231 -5.94 11.54 -25.62
N PHE A 232 -5.77 11.31 -26.93
CA PHE A 232 -4.47 11.34 -27.61
C PHE A 232 -3.36 10.53 -26.89
N GLY A 233 -3.68 9.33 -26.41
CA GLY A 233 -2.72 8.48 -25.68
C GLY A 233 -2.49 8.86 -24.21
N HIS A 234 -3.10 9.94 -23.72
CA HIS A 234 -3.06 10.34 -22.32
C HIS A 234 -4.36 9.95 -21.60
N GLY A 235 -4.23 8.98 -20.70
CA GLY A 235 -5.29 8.46 -19.87
C GLY A 235 -5.31 9.09 -18.48
N VAL A 236 -6.48 9.47 -18.01
CA VAL A 236 -6.71 9.98 -16.65
C VAL A 236 -7.84 9.20 -16.01
N VAL A 237 -7.63 8.78 -14.77
CA VAL A 237 -8.68 8.25 -13.90
C VAL A 237 -8.83 9.17 -12.71
N LYS A 238 -10.05 9.61 -12.46
CA LYS A 238 -10.47 10.25 -11.22
C LYS A 238 -11.18 9.23 -10.35
N VAL A 239 -10.85 9.18 -9.06
CA VAL A 239 -11.42 8.23 -8.11
C VAL A 239 -11.99 8.91 -6.87
N ARG A 240 -13.11 8.37 -6.37
CA ARG A 240 -13.71 8.75 -5.09
C ARG A 240 -14.26 7.53 -4.36
N PRO A 241 -13.64 7.12 -3.23
CA PRO A 241 -14.25 6.20 -2.28
C PRO A 241 -15.31 6.93 -1.44
N PHE A 242 -16.49 6.33 -1.30
CA PHE A 242 -17.58 6.88 -0.50
C PHE A 242 -17.36 6.66 1.00
N ARG A 243 -17.87 7.60 1.79
CA ARG A 243 -17.68 7.73 3.23
C ARG A 243 -18.84 7.14 4.04
N GLN A 244 -18.65 7.00 5.34
CA GLN A 244 -19.71 6.55 6.27
C GLN A 244 -19.75 7.37 7.55
N ASN A 245 -20.96 7.56 8.09
CA ASN A 245 -21.17 8.25 9.36
C ASN A 245 -20.87 7.34 10.56
N CYS A 246 -20.41 7.96 11.64
CA CYS A 246 -20.38 7.30 12.95
C CYS A 246 -21.81 7.18 13.50
N LYS A 247 -22.23 5.99 13.93
CA LYS A 247 -23.58 5.80 14.51
C LYS A 247 -23.79 6.41 15.90
N GLN A 248 -22.70 6.80 16.58
CA GLN A 248 -22.76 7.35 17.94
C GLN A 248 -22.63 8.87 17.97
N CYS A 249 -22.24 9.50 16.85
CA CYS A 249 -21.96 10.93 16.80
C CYS A 249 -22.78 11.54 15.68
N SER A 250 -23.85 12.26 16.03
CA SER A 250 -24.66 13.02 15.07
C SER A 250 -23.86 14.10 14.36
N ASP A 251 -22.92 14.72 15.09
CA ASP A 251 -22.21 15.90 14.61
C ASP A 251 -20.83 15.56 14.03
N ALA A 252 -20.48 14.27 13.93
CA ALA A 252 -19.21 13.86 13.33
C ALA A 252 -19.26 14.00 11.80
N PRO A 253 -18.15 14.38 11.15
CA PRO A 253 -18.08 14.34 9.70
C PRO A 253 -18.20 12.88 9.22
N MET A 254 -18.62 12.72 7.96
CA MET A 254 -18.53 11.42 7.30
C MET A 254 -17.08 10.99 7.15
N GLU A 255 -16.78 9.77 7.62
CA GLU A 255 -15.42 9.25 7.70
C GLU A 255 -14.97 8.58 6.41
N LYS A 256 -13.71 8.85 6.04
CA LYS A 256 -13.07 8.23 4.87
C LYS A 256 -12.86 6.74 5.09
N ALA A 257 -12.97 5.98 4.00
CA ALA A 257 -12.74 4.54 3.98
C ALA A 257 -11.24 4.21 4.05
N SER A 258 -10.84 3.39 5.04
CA SER A 258 -9.51 2.77 5.09
C SER A 258 -9.57 1.40 4.41
N ILE A 259 -9.16 1.36 3.14
CA ILE A 259 -9.16 0.16 2.30
C ILE A 259 -7.78 -0.50 2.38
N THR A 260 -7.74 -1.82 2.50
CA THR A 260 -6.48 -2.57 2.60
C THR A 260 -5.77 -2.64 1.25
N SER A 261 -4.44 -2.77 1.26
CA SER A 261 -3.61 -2.89 0.06
C SER A 261 -4.09 -3.99 -0.90
N GLU A 262 -4.52 -5.13 -0.36
CA GLU A 262 -5.03 -6.26 -1.13
C GLU A 262 -6.35 -5.92 -1.85
N ASN A 263 -7.25 -5.20 -1.17
CA ASN A 263 -8.50 -4.76 -1.77
C ASN A 263 -8.29 -3.59 -2.75
N ILE A 264 -7.28 -2.75 -2.53
CA ILE A 264 -6.83 -1.74 -3.51
C ILE A 264 -6.30 -2.44 -4.77
N ASP A 265 -5.47 -3.47 -4.62
CA ASP A 265 -4.92 -4.25 -5.74
C ASP A 265 -6.02 -4.88 -6.59
N ILE A 266 -7.02 -5.52 -5.96
CA ILE A 266 -8.17 -6.13 -6.62
C ILE A 266 -9.03 -5.05 -7.31
N LEU A 267 -9.28 -3.94 -6.63
CA LEU A 267 -10.11 -2.86 -7.16
C LEU A 267 -9.47 -2.23 -8.41
N LEU A 268 -8.16 -2.00 -8.36
CA LEU A 268 -7.40 -1.44 -9.49
C LEU A 268 -7.17 -2.46 -10.61
N GLU A 269 -7.09 -3.75 -10.31
CA GLU A 269 -7.10 -4.82 -11.32
C GLU A 269 -8.40 -4.78 -12.15
N ASN A 270 -9.55 -4.75 -11.47
CA ASN A 270 -10.86 -4.65 -12.12
C ASN A 270 -11.02 -3.31 -12.88
N LEU A 271 -10.48 -2.22 -12.35
CA LEU A 271 -10.48 -0.92 -13.04
C LEU A 271 -9.70 -0.98 -14.35
N VAL A 272 -8.52 -1.61 -14.37
CA VAL A 272 -7.70 -1.74 -15.59
C VAL A 272 -8.42 -2.57 -16.65
N GLU A 273 -9.10 -3.65 -16.27
CA GLU A 273 -9.97 -4.39 -17.20
C GLU A 273 -11.07 -3.49 -17.76
N LYS A 274 -11.66 -2.62 -16.92
CA LYS A 274 -12.67 -1.66 -17.38
C LYS A 274 -12.14 -0.56 -18.27
N ILE A 275 -10.90 -0.12 -18.07
CA ILE A 275 -10.22 0.81 -18.97
C ILE A 275 -10.07 0.18 -20.36
N LYS A 276 -9.63 -1.08 -20.44
CA LYS A 276 -9.52 -1.80 -21.72
C LYS A 276 -10.85 -1.88 -22.45
N ILE A 277 -11.92 -2.21 -21.74
CA ILE A 277 -13.26 -2.32 -22.32
C ILE A 277 -13.81 -0.95 -22.75
N LYS A 278 -13.75 0.06 -21.87
CA LYS A 278 -14.45 1.34 -22.08
C LYS A 278 -13.64 2.37 -22.87
N CYS A 279 -12.33 2.42 -22.68
CA CYS A 279 -11.47 3.43 -23.31
C CYS A 279 -10.71 2.91 -24.52
N TYR A 280 -10.45 1.60 -24.60
CA TYR A 280 -9.78 0.97 -25.74
C TYR A 280 -10.71 0.11 -26.61
N HIS A 281 -11.98 -0.04 -26.20
CA HIS A 281 -12.99 -0.82 -26.90
C HIS A 281 -12.59 -2.29 -27.14
N GLU A 282 -11.78 -2.86 -26.23
CA GLU A 282 -11.41 -4.27 -26.26
C GLU A 282 -12.57 -5.14 -25.76
N ASP A 283 -12.81 -6.27 -26.44
CA ASP A 283 -13.78 -7.26 -25.97
C ASP A 283 -13.10 -8.29 -25.05
N LEU A 284 -13.29 -8.12 -23.75
CA LEU A 284 -12.68 -8.96 -22.70
C LEU A 284 -13.70 -9.78 -21.89
N GLY A 285 -14.96 -9.81 -22.31
CA GLY A 285 -16.03 -10.45 -21.55
C GLY A 285 -16.20 -9.89 -20.13
N LYS A 286 -16.94 -10.61 -19.27
CA LYS A 286 -17.19 -10.23 -17.87
C LYS A 286 -16.28 -11.01 -16.92
N LYS A 287 -14.99 -10.70 -16.90
CA LYS A 287 -14.10 -11.14 -15.82
C LYS A 287 -14.08 -10.05 -14.74
N GLN A 288 -14.31 -10.43 -13.49
CA GLN A 288 -14.27 -9.53 -12.34
C GLN A 288 -13.81 -10.32 -11.12
N ARG A 289 -12.75 -9.87 -10.48
CA ARG A 289 -12.26 -10.48 -9.24
C ARG A 289 -13.02 -9.91 -8.03
N PRO A 290 -13.61 -10.74 -7.16
CA PRO A 290 -14.26 -10.27 -5.94
C PRO A 290 -13.24 -9.74 -4.94
N PHE A 291 -13.64 -8.75 -4.13
CA PHE A 291 -12.83 -8.25 -3.02
C PHE A 291 -12.77 -9.28 -1.87
N ILE A 292 -11.82 -9.10 -0.95
CA ILE A 292 -11.72 -9.90 0.27
C ILE A 292 -12.65 -9.31 1.34
N SER A 293 -13.68 -10.05 1.71
CA SER A 293 -14.68 -9.65 2.70
C SER A 293 -14.13 -9.60 4.12
N LEU A 294 -14.61 -8.65 4.93
CA LEU A 294 -14.38 -8.62 6.37
C LEU A 294 -15.50 -9.37 7.11
N ASP A 295 -15.21 -9.87 8.32
CA ASP A 295 -16.25 -10.31 9.25
C ASP A 295 -17.03 -9.08 9.73
N VAL A 296 -18.25 -8.92 9.22
CA VAL A 296 -19.16 -7.81 9.53
C VAL A 296 -20.40 -8.40 10.18
N ARG A 297 -20.54 -8.15 11.48
CA ARG A 297 -21.65 -8.69 12.29
C ARG A 297 -22.92 -7.86 12.26
N SER A 298 -22.87 -6.66 11.69
CA SER A 298 -24.00 -5.72 11.65
C SER A 298 -24.50 -5.56 10.22
N PRO A 299 -25.83 -5.44 10.02
CA PRO A 299 -26.38 -5.14 8.71
C PRO A 299 -25.88 -3.79 8.20
N HIS A 300 -25.93 -3.64 6.88
CA HIS A 300 -25.66 -2.35 6.24
C HIS A 300 -26.79 -1.37 6.55
N GLU A 301 -26.43 -0.15 6.97
CA GLU A 301 -27.40 0.89 7.36
C GLU A 301 -27.33 2.06 6.35
N PRO A 302 -28.32 2.18 5.45
CA PRO A 302 -28.30 3.17 4.37
C PRO A 302 -28.19 4.62 4.87
N ALA A 303 -28.81 4.96 6.00
CA ALA A 303 -28.80 6.30 6.58
C ALA A 303 -27.37 6.77 6.98
N HIS A 304 -26.43 5.84 7.16
CA HIS A 304 -25.05 6.14 7.53
C HIS A 304 -24.06 5.96 6.38
N CYS A 305 -24.54 5.72 5.15
CA CYS A 305 -23.70 5.45 3.99
C CYS A 305 -23.85 6.56 2.95
N GLU A 306 -22.76 7.29 2.65
CA GLU A 306 -22.76 8.38 1.67
C GLU A 306 -23.26 7.89 0.29
N ALA A 307 -22.85 6.67 -0.11
CA ALA A 307 -23.27 6.08 -1.38
C ALA A 307 -24.76 5.74 -1.44
N CYS A 308 -25.38 5.37 -0.29
CA CYS A 308 -26.83 5.16 -0.23
C CYS A 308 -27.58 6.47 -0.33
N ILE A 309 -27.08 7.51 0.35
CA ILE A 309 -27.66 8.87 0.29
C ILE A 309 -27.57 9.41 -1.14
N ALA A 310 -26.48 9.12 -1.84
CA ALA A 310 -26.29 9.45 -3.25
C ALA A 310 -27.03 8.53 -4.24
N GLY A 311 -27.78 7.52 -3.76
CA GLY A 311 -28.59 6.65 -4.61
C GLY A 311 -27.84 5.57 -5.40
N ILE A 312 -26.53 5.38 -5.19
CA ILE A 312 -25.69 4.48 -6.02
C ILE A 312 -25.33 3.14 -5.37
N CYS A 313 -25.63 2.96 -4.08
CA CYS A 313 -25.43 1.68 -3.43
C CYS A 313 -26.56 0.72 -3.83
N THR A 314 -26.23 -0.33 -4.58
CA THR A 314 -27.22 -1.33 -5.00
C THR A 314 -27.74 -2.09 -3.79
N ARG A 315 -29.05 -2.03 -3.55
CA ARG A 315 -29.76 -2.83 -2.54
C ARG A 315 -29.65 -4.31 -2.88
N SER A 316 -28.76 -5.01 -2.20
CA SER A 316 -28.84 -6.47 -1.97
C SER A 316 -28.04 -6.79 -0.71
#